data_AF-A0A252CA68-F1
#
_entry.id   AF-A0A252CA68-F1
#
_cell.length_a   1.000
_cell.length_b   1.000
_cell.length_c   1.000
_cell.angle_alpha   90.00
_cell.angle_beta   90.00
_cell.angle_gamma   90.00
#
_symmetry.space_group_name_H-M   'P 1'
#
loop_
_entity.id
_entity.type
_entity.pdbx_description
1 polymer ?
#
loop_
_entity_poly.entity_id
_entity_poly.type
_entity_poly.pdbx_seq_one_letter_code
_entity_poly.pdbx_strand_id
1 'polypeptide(L)'
;TENIFYSESYVYKLIAKVNILFSSLNLKIYFEKNNDMFSLCGNEIEIRYLYYFTISVVAKGTKQYLDLIDSKFSDSFIGSYSKEFNRLSPIGKTRVYYFIAIFSSSISTQNFLPELSDEIKELVCIFTRYNENTNLDASGPPKNRYILNENLVLFCIISYFTQEFYTDFEKSKIGNILSNIKNNHVVDTCKALLQQVCSKYSLDTFTFNLMLYTLCNNMIVIHYLKLYKFMYLKENHYYGSVDTKFIKQCIDLNLTYFTSKEDYAKLKSNFFQIIVSEVSLVPTVKIYIEFFQQPEYKSFIKNT
;
A
#
# COMPACT_ATOMS: atom_id res chain seq x y z
N THR A 1 -10.10 -30.22 -10.75
CA THR A 1 -8.68 -30.59 -10.86
C THR A 1 -8.36 -30.72 -12.33
N GLU A 2 -8.04 -29.61 -12.98
CA GLU A 2 -7.44 -29.67 -14.31
C GLU A 2 -5.95 -29.93 -14.11
N ASN A 3 -5.53 -31.17 -14.40
CA ASN A 3 -4.12 -31.53 -14.37
C ASN A 3 -3.43 -30.80 -15.52
N ILE A 4 -2.30 -30.17 -15.21
CA ILE A 4 -1.45 -29.60 -16.24
C ILE A 4 -0.94 -30.77 -17.11
N PHE A 5 -1.19 -30.74 -18.42
CA PHE A 5 -0.85 -31.82 -19.38
C PHE A 5 0.66 -32.01 -19.63
N TYR A 6 1.52 -31.67 -18.67
CA TYR A 6 2.97 -31.81 -18.78
C TYR A 6 3.49 -33.03 -18.05
N SER A 7 4.59 -33.61 -18.54
CA SER A 7 5.32 -34.63 -17.80
C SER A 7 5.91 -34.06 -16.51
N GLU A 8 6.04 -34.88 -15.47
CA GLU A 8 6.57 -34.45 -14.17
C GLU A 8 7.95 -33.77 -14.33
N SER A 9 8.82 -34.36 -15.16
CA SER A 9 10.14 -33.80 -15.48
C SER A 9 10.10 -32.40 -16.08
N TYR A 10 9.06 -32.07 -16.87
CA TYR A 10 8.89 -30.75 -17.46
C TYR A 10 8.37 -29.75 -16.41
N VAL A 11 7.48 -30.19 -15.53
CA VAL A 11 6.99 -29.38 -14.40
C VAL A 11 8.15 -28.96 -13.49
N TYR A 12 9.07 -29.86 -13.11
CA TYR A 12 10.26 -29.48 -12.33
C TYR A 12 11.13 -28.44 -13.05
N LYS A 13 11.33 -28.57 -14.37
CA LYS A 13 12.11 -27.59 -15.15
C LYS A 13 11.44 -26.22 -15.17
N LEU A 14 10.12 -26.17 -15.31
CA LEU A 14 9.36 -24.92 -15.23
C LEU A 14 9.50 -24.29 -13.84
N ILE A 15 9.32 -25.08 -12.79
CA ILE A 15 9.41 -24.60 -11.41
C ILE A 15 10.82 -24.08 -11.09
N ALA A 16 11.86 -24.79 -11.53
CA ALA A 16 13.24 -24.34 -11.38
C ALA A 16 13.46 -22.97 -12.07
N LYS A 17 12.93 -22.78 -13.29
CA LYS A 17 13.00 -21.49 -13.98
C LYS A 17 12.24 -20.38 -13.25
N VAL A 18 11.09 -20.69 -12.66
CA VAL A 18 10.31 -19.73 -11.87
C VAL A 18 11.04 -19.35 -10.58
N ASN A 19 11.66 -20.30 -9.89
CA ASN A 19 12.49 -20.01 -8.71
C ASN A 19 13.72 -19.16 -9.05
N ILE A 20 14.35 -19.38 -10.22
CA ILE A 20 15.42 -18.52 -10.73
C ILE A 20 14.89 -17.10 -10.99
N LEU A 21 13.70 -16.96 -11.57
CA LEU A 21 13.07 -15.66 -11.79
C LEU A 21 12.83 -14.93 -10.45
N PHE A 22 12.25 -15.59 -9.45
CA PHE A 22 12.04 -14.99 -8.13
C PHE A 22 13.35 -14.54 -7.48
N SER A 23 14.39 -15.37 -7.59
CA SER A 23 15.73 -15.04 -7.11
C SER A 23 16.31 -13.81 -7.83
N SER A 24 16.14 -13.72 -9.15
CA SER A 24 16.62 -12.58 -9.95
C SER A 24 15.89 -11.27 -9.63
N LEU A 25 14.67 -11.36 -9.11
CA LEU A 25 13.87 -10.23 -8.63
C LEU A 25 14.13 -9.92 -7.14
N ASN A 26 15.10 -10.59 -6.50
CA ASN A 26 15.39 -10.51 -5.06
C ASN A 26 14.14 -10.78 -4.18
N LEU A 27 13.21 -11.60 -4.68
CA LEU A 27 12.06 -12.05 -3.91
C LEU A 27 12.46 -13.23 -3.03
N LYS A 28 12.01 -13.20 -1.77
CA LYS A 28 12.23 -14.27 -0.79
C LYS A 28 11.09 -15.29 -0.88
N ILE A 29 10.77 -15.72 -2.10
CA ILE A 29 9.70 -16.68 -2.40
C ILE A 29 10.23 -17.77 -3.33
N TYR A 30 9.73 -18.99 -3.16
CA TYR A 30 10.15 -20.14 -3.94
C TYR A 30 9.06 -21.20 -3.92
N PHE A 31 8.98 -22.00 -4.98
CA PHE A 31 8.20 -23.22 -4.99
C PHE A 31 8.99 -24.36 -4.35
N GLU A 32 8.35 -25.06 -3.43
CA GLU A 32 8.84 -26.26 -2.76
C GLU A 32 7.88 -27.42 -2.98
N LYS A 33 8.41 -28.63 -3.12
CA LYS A 33 7.61 -29.84 -3.21
C LYS A 33 7.24 -30.30 -1.80
N ASN A 34 5.95 -30.27 -1.48
CA ASN A 34 5.38 -30.79 -0.25
C ASN A 34 4.44 -31.94 -0.61
N ASN A 35 4.85 -33.17 -0.29
CA ASN A 35 4.16 -34.40 -0.72
C ASN A 35 4.01 -34.44 -2.26
N ASP A 36 2.81 -34.67 -2.77
CA ASP A 36 2.51 -34.76 -4.21
C ASP A 36 2.19 -33.40 -4.84
N MET A 37 2.35 -32.29 -4.11
CA MET A 37 1.99 -30.95 -4.57
C MET A 37 3.15 -29.97 -4.43
N PHE A 38 3.19 -28.96 -5.31
CA PHE A 38 4.08 -27.82 -5.13
C PHE A 38 3.36 -26.71 -4.38
N SER A 39 4.04 -26.13 -3.40
CA SER A 39 3.55 -25.00 -2.64
C SER A 39 4.46 -23.81 -2.86
N LEU A 40 3.88 -22.62 -2.99
CA LEU A 40 4.63 -21.37 -2.96
C LEU A 40 4.94 -21.03 -1.50
N CYS A 41 6.21 -20.96 -1.17
CA CYS A 41 6.73 -20.76 0.18
C CYS A 41 7.59 -19.49 0.24
N GLY A 42 7.85 -18.99 1.45
CA GLY A 42 8.71 -17.85 1.69
C GLY A 42 8.01 -16.69 2.40
N ASN A 43 8.35 -15.46 2.03
CA ASN A 43 7.81 -14.28 2.71
C ASN A 43 6.36 -13.98 2.29
N GLU A 44 5.43 -14.15 3.22
CA GLU A 44 3.99 -14.10 2.96
C GLU A 44 3.52 -12.78 2.33
N ILE A 45 4.03 -11.62 2.75
CA ILE A 45 3.63 -10.34 2.14
C ILE A 45 4.08 -10.23 0.66
N GLU A 46 5.26 -10.78 0.34
CA GLU A 46 5.76 -10.84 -1.04
C GLU A 46 4.92 -11.81 -1.89
N ILE A 47 4.50 -12.94 -1.32
CA ILE A 47 3.57 -13.90 -1.96
C ILE A 47 2.23 -13.22 -2.29
N ARG A 48 1.65 -12.49 -1.34
CA ARG A 48 0.36 -11.81 -1.53
C ARG A 48 0.44 -10.69 -2.57
N TYR A 49 1.54 -9.95 -2.62
CA TYR A 49 1.76 -8.99 -3.70
C TYR A 49 1.91 -9.66 -5.06
N LEU A 50 2.66 -10.76 -5.15
CA LEU A 50 2.77 -11.53 -6.38
C LEU A 50 1.38 -11.96 -6.89
N TYR A 51 0.53 -12.50 -6.00
CA TYR A 51 -0.85 -12.85 -6.35
C TYR A 51 -1.65 -11.65 -6.83
N TYR A 52 -1.60 -10.53 -6.10
CA TYR A 52 -2.32 -9.32 -6.48
C TYR A 52 -1.91 -8.80 -7.87
N PHE A 53 -0.61 -8.70 -8.15
CA PHE A 53 -0.12 -8.24 -9.46
C PHE A 53 -0.46 -9.23 -10.58
N THR A 54 -0.38 -10.53 -10.31
CA THR A 54 -0.74 -11.58 -11.27
C THR A 54 -2.23 -11.50 -11.61
N ILE A 55 -3.11 -11.46 -10.60
CA ILE A 55 -4.56 -11.32 -10.79
C ILE A 55 -4.88 -10.03 -11.53
N SER A 56 -4.25 -8.91 -11.16
CA SER A 56 -4.49 -7.62 -11.81
C SER A 56 -4.15 -7.63 -13.31
N VAL A 57 -3.11 -8.37 -13.72
CA VAL A 57 -2.73 -8.53 -15.13
C VAL A 57 -3.64 -9.51 -15.86
N VAL A 58 -3.90 -10.68 -15.26
CA VAL A 58 -4.63 -11.78 -15.92
C VAL A 58 -6.13 -11.49 -15.99
N ALA A 59 -6.71 -10.90 -14.94
CA ALA A 59 -8.13 -10.69 -14.87
C ALA A 59 -8.63 -9.61 -15.83
N LYS A 60 -7.79 -8.66 -16.28
CA LYS A 60 -8.19 -7.52 -17.13
C LYS A 60 -9.47 -6.82 -16.64
N GLY A 61 -9.69 -6.77 -15.33
CA GLY A 61 -10.88 -6.19 -14.71
C GLY A 61 -12.12 -7.09 -14.65
N THR A 62 -12.01 -8.37 -15.00
CA THR A 62 -13.11 -9.35 -14.87
C THR A 62 -13.27 -9.85 -13.44
N LYS A 63 -14.53 -10.10 -13.05
CA LYS A 63 -14.90 -10.59 -11.72
C LYS A 63 -14.72 -12.11 -11.53
N GLN A 64 -14.27 -12.85 -12.54
CA GLN A 64 -14.21 -14.32 -12.51
C GLN A 64 -13.36 -14.91 -11.37
N TYR A 65 -12.42 -14.14 -10.81
CA TYR A 65 -11.58 -14.58 -9.68
C TYR A 65 -12.19 -14.26 -8.30
N LEU A 66 -13.36 -13.62 -8.25
CA LEU A 66 -14.04 -13.23 -7.01
C LEU A 66 -14.88 -14.36 -6.39
N ASP A 67 -15.19 -15.40 -7.17
CA ASP A 67 -15.99 -16.55 -6.70
C ASP A 67 -15.23 -17.45 -5.70
N LEU A 68 -13.94 -17.18 -5.48
CA LEU A 68 -13.05 -17.87 -4.52
C LEU A 68 -12.97 -17.18 -3.14
N ILE A 69 -13.73 -16.10 -2.92
CA ILE A 69 -13.71 -15.33 -1.67
C ILE A 69 -14.47 -16.06 -0.56
N ASP A 70 -13.87 -16.19 0.63
CA ASP A 70 -14.64 -16.50 1.85
C ASP A 70 -15.56 -15.30 2.16
N SER A 71 -16.86 -15.51 1.99
CA SER A 71 -17.86 -14.46 2.20
C SER A 71 -17.80 -13.89 3.62
N LYS A 72 -17.46 -14.68 4.65
CA LYS A 72 -17.45 -14.19 6.04
C LYS A 72 -16.37 -13.14 6.30
N PHE A 73 -15.16 -13.37 5.79
CA PHE A 73 -14.06 -12.41 5.95
C PHE A 73 -14.33 -11.14 5.14
N SER A 74 -14.84 -11.31 3.92
CA SER A 74 -15.26 -10.21 3.06
C SER A 74 -16.35 -9.35 3.72
N ASP A 75 -17.42 -9.98 4.21
CA ASP A 75 -18.55 -9.30 4.83
C ASP A 75 -18.15 -8.58 6.11
N SER A 76 -17.23 -9.14 6.90
CA SER A 76 -16.70 -8.48 8.09
C SER A 76 -15.91 -7.22 7.73
N PHE A 77 -14.92 -7.31 6.84
CA PHE A 77 -14.12 -6.15 6.45
C PHE A 77 -14.96 -5.08 5.75
N ILE A 78 -15.80 -5.48 4.79
CA ILE A 78 -16.69 -4.56 4.07
C ILE A 78 -17.73 -3.96 5.01
N GLY A 79 -18.24 -4.72 5.99
CA GLY A 79 -19.14 -4.21 7.02
C GLY A 79 -18.50 -3.08 7.84
N SER A 80 -17.27 -3.30 8.33
CA SER A 80 -16.51 -2.30 9.10
C SER A 80 -16.19 -1.03 8.32
N TYR A 81 -16.03 -1.12 7.00
CA TYR A 81 -15.71 0.01 6.12
C TYR A 81 -16.78 0.23 5.04
N SER A 82 -18.05 0.01 5.38
CA SER A 82 -19.14 -0.02 4.40
C SER A 82 -19.34 1.33 3.71
N LYS A 83 -19.18 2.43 4.45
CA LYS A 83 -19.27 3.79 3.92
C LYS A 83 -18.18 4.05 2.88
N GLU A 84 -16.94 3.73 3.23
CA GLU A 84 -15.76 3.88 2.38
C GLU A 84 -15.88 3.01 1.13
N PHE A 85 -16.22 1.73 1.32
CA PHE A 85 -16.38 0.76 0.25
C PHE A 85 -17.48 1.19 -0.74
N ASN A 86 -18.61 1.68 -0.25
CA ASN A 86 -19.73 2.10 -1.10
C ASN A 86 -19.39 3.29 -1.99
N ARG A 87 -18.46 4.17 -1.57
CA ARG A 87 -17.99 5.32 -2.35
C ARG A 87 -17.05 4.95 -3.49
N LEU A 88 -16.44 3.76 -3.44
CA LEU A 88 -15.45 3.34 -4.43
C LEU A 88 -16.05 3.24 -5.83
N SER A 89 -15.23 3.61 -6.82
CA SER A 89 -15.51 3.31 -8.22
C SER A 89 -15.60 1.79 -8.44
N PRO A 90 -16.22 1.31 -9.53
CA PRO A 90 -16.23 -0.13 -9.85
C PRO A 90 -14.82 -0.74 -9.89
N ILE A 91 -13.82 0.01 -10.37
CA ILE A 91 -12.42 -0.40 -10.40
C ILE A 91 -11.86 -0.48 -8.97
N GLY A 92 -12.11 0.53 -8.13
CA GLY A 92 -11.71 0.54 -6.72
C GLY A 92 -12.32 -0.61 -5.93
N LYS A 93 -13.61 -0.91 -6.13
CA LYS A 93 -14.29 -2.07 -5.52
C LYS A 93 -13.64 -3.39 -5.94
N THR A 94 -13.37 -3.54 -7.24
CA THR A 94 -12.71 -4.74 -7.78
C THR A 94 -11.33 -4.93 -7.15
N ARG A 95 -10.56 -3.84 -7.00
CA ARG A 95 -9.24 -3.86 -6.36
C ARG A 95 -9.31 -4.30 -4.89
N VAL A 96 -10.25 -3.74 -4.14
CA VAL A 96 -10.49 -4.12 -2.74
C VAL A 96 -10.87 -5.60 -2.65
N TYR A 97 -11.75 -6.08 -3.52
CA TYR A 97 -12.12 -7.49 -3.54
C TYR A 97 -10.94 -8.41 -3.83
N TYR A 98 -10.02 -8.06 -4.74
CA TYR A 98 -8.82 -8.87 -4.96
C TYR A 98 -7.96 -8.98 -3.71
N PHE A 99 -7.74 -7.89 -2.98
CA PHE A 99 -6.99 -7.96 -1.72
C PHE A 99 -7.70 -8.78 -0.66
N ILE A 100 -9.03 -8.61 -0.51
CA ILE A 100 -9.84 -9.42 0.42
C ILE A 100 -9.73 -10.91 0.06
N ALA A 101 -9.82 -11.27 -1.22
CA ALA A 101 -9.70 -12.65 -1.69
C ALA A 101 -8.35 -13.26 -1.31
N ILE A 102 -7.26 -12.53 -1.56
CA ILE A 102 -5.90 -12.98 -1.27
C ILE A 102 -5.72 -13.17 0.24
N PHE A 103 -6.13 -12.19 1.06
CA PHE A 103 -6.00 -12.28 2.51
C PHE A 103 -6.87 -13.39 3.09
N SER A 104 -8.11 -13.53 2.62
CA SER A 104 -9.02 -14.60 3.00
C SER A 104 -8.44 -15.99 2.69
N SER A 105 -7.85 -16.17 1.51
CA SER A 105 -7.21 -17.42 1.09
C SER A 105 -5.98 -17.75 1.96
N SER A 106 -5.14 -16.75 2.25
CA SER A 106 -4.00 -16.95 3.15
C SER A 106 -4.44 -17.30 4.57
N ILE A 107 -5.50 -16.65 5.11
CA ILE A 107 -6.05 -16.96 6.44
C ILE A 107 -6.62 -18.38 6.50
N SER A 108 -7.38 -18.79 5.48
CA SER A 108 -7.98 -20.15 5.45
C SER A 108 -6.93 -21.25 5.34
N THR A 109 -5.78 -20.94 4.72
CA THR A 109 -4.62 -21.83 4.64
C THR A 109 -3.62 -21.66 5.81
N GLN A 110 -3.98 -20.86 6.82
CA GLN A 110 -3.16 -20.57 8.02
C GLN A 110 -1.79 -19.92 7.73
N ASN A 111 -1.66 -19.28 6.57
CA ASN A 111 -0.47 -18.51 6.18
C ASN A 111 -0.59 -17.06 6.65
N PHE A 112 -0.35 -16.85 7.95
CA PHE A 112 -0.47 -15.54 8.58
C PHE A 112 0.75 -14.64 8.33
N LEU A 113 0.51 -13.34 8.20
CA LEU A 113 1.56 -12.34 8.19
C LEU A 113 2.25 -12.26 9.56
N PRO A 114 3.56 -11.98 9.58
CA PRO A 114 4.26 -11.59 10.81
C PRO A 114 3.57 -10.39 11.45
N GLU A 115 3.60 -10.32 12.79
CA GLU A 115 3.04 -9.18 13.50
C GLU A 115 3.83 -7.90 13.18
N LEU A 116 3.09 -6.80 12.97
CA LEU A 116 3.68 -5.47 12.88
C LEU A 116 4.42 -5.13 14.18
N SER A 117 5.55 -4.42 14.07
CA SER A 117 6.20 -3.85 15.25
C SER A 117 5.26 -2.87 15.94
N ASP A 118 5.39 -2.72 17.27
CA ASP A 118 4.49 -1.89 18.08
C ASP A 118 4.38 -0.46 17.55
N GLU A 119 5.50 0.12 17.14
CA GLU A 119 5.56 1.46 16.52
C GLU A 119 4.67 1.58 15.26
N ILE A 120 4.66 0.55 14.41
CA ILE A 120 3.87 0.58 13.18
C ILE A 120 2.41 0.25 13.50
N LYS A 121 2.19 -0.71 14.40
CA LYS A 121 0.86 -1.09 14.86
C LYS A 121 0.11 0.10 15.45
N GLU A 122 0.76 0.92 16.28
CA GLU A 122 0.21 2.17 16.81
C GLU A 122 -0.34 3.07 15.69
N LEU A 123 0.47 3.32 14.65
CA LEU A 123 0.05 4.16 13.53
C LEU A 123 -1.13 3.57 12.75
N VAL A 124 -1.11 2.26 12.50
CA VAL A 124 -2.18 1.62 11.74
C VAL A 124 -3.48 1.58 12.54
N CYS A 125 -3.42 1.43 13.87
CA CYS A 125 -4.59 1.59 14.75
C CYS A 125 -5.17 3.01 14.63
N ILE A 126 -4.32 4.05 14.55
CA ILE A 126 -4.77 5.43 14.33
C ILE A 126 -5.40 5.60 12.95
N PHE A 127 -4.82 5.02 11.91
CA PHE A 127 -5.37 5.11 10.55
C PHE A 127 -6.75 4.46 10.44
N THR A 128 -6.89 3.28 11.04
CA THR A 128 -8.15 2.50 11.05
C THR A 128 -9.19 3.07 12.01
N ARG A 129 -8.83 4.09 12.82
CA ARG A 129 -9.60 4.56 13.97
C ARG A 129 -9.96 3.41 14.91
N TYR A 130 -9.13 2.39 14.95
CA TYR A 130 -9.33 1.22 15.77
C TYR A 130 -9.00 1.60 17.20
N ASN A 131 -10.02 1.60 18.05
CA ASN A 131 -9.84 1.73 19.48
C ASN A 131 -9.72 0.31 20.04
N GLU A 132 -8.55 -0.04 20.58
CA GLU A 132 -8.30 -1.36 21.17
C GLU A 132 -9.35 -1.73 22.24
N ASN A 133 -9.95 -0.70 22.86
CA ASN A 133 -11.00 -0.83 23.87
C ASN A 133 -12.39 -1.25 23.34
N THR A 134 -12.61 -1.28 22.02
CA THR A 134 -13.97 -1.51 21.47
C THR A 134 -14.18 -2.84 20.73
N ASN A 135 -13.20 -3.74 20.64
CA ASN A 135 -13.38 -5.02 19.93
C ASN A 135 -12.57 -6.20 20.50
N LEU A 136 -12.40 -6.25 21.81
CA LEU A 136 -12.00 -7.48 22.49
C LEU A 136 -13.16 -7.94 23.38
N ASP A 137 -14.17 -8.56 22.75
CA ASP A 137 -14.90 -9.61 23.47
C ASP A 137 -13.87 -10.66 23.90
N ALA A 138 -13.47 -10.53 25.17
CA ALA A 138 -12.39 -11.24 25.83
C ALA A 138 -12.75 -12.71 26.15
N SER A 139 -13.38 -13.41 25.21
CA SER A 139 -13.82 -14.81 25.38
C SER A 139 -13.50 -15.72 24.19
N GLY A 140 -12.67 -15.27 23.25
CA GLY A 140 -12.16 -16.10 22.15
C GLY A 140 -10.72 -16.58 22.38
N PRO A 141 -10.35 -17.81 21.94
CA PRO A 141 -8.96 -18.29 21.98
C PRO A 141 -8.01 -17.35 21.20
N PRO A 142 -6.66 -17.50 21.30
CA PRO A 142 -5.63 -16.60 20.73
C PRO A 142 -5.64 -16.37 19.19
N LYS A 143 -6.71 -16.74 18.49
CA LYS A 143 -6.98 -16.48 17.07
C LYS A 143 -7.31 -15.00 16.75
N ASN A 144 -7.72 -14.17 17.71
CA ASN A 144 -8.09 -12.78 17.40
C ASN A 144 -6.91 -11.83 17.12
N ARG A 145 -5.71 -12.07 17.67
CA ARG A 145 -4.55 -11.18 17.46
C ARG A 145 -4.00 -11.26 16.03
N TYR A 146 -3.94 -12.46 15.45
CA TYR A 146 -3.49 -12.65 14.08
C TYR A 146 -4.48 -12.03 13.09
N ILE A 147 -5.79 -12.25 13.27
CA ILE A 147 -6.83 -11.66 12.41
C ILE A 147 -6.82 -10.13 12.51
N LEU A 148 -6.57 -9.55 13.69
CA LEU A 148 -6.40 -8.11 13.83
C LEU A 148 -5.19 -7.61 13.02
N ASN A 149 -4.03 -8.26 13.15
CA ASN A 149 -2.84 -7.90 12.36
C ASN A 149 -3.13 -7.97 10.85
N GLU A 150 -3.81 -9.02 10.40
CA GLU A 150 -4.24 -9.18 9.01
C GLU A 150 -5.11 -8.02 8.53
N ASN A 151 -6.11 -7.63 9.32
CA ASN A 151 -7.01 -6.51 9.00
C ASN A 151 -6.27 -5.16 8.96
N LEU A 152 -5.35 -4.93 9.89
CA LEU A 152 -4.53 -3.71 9.93
C LEU A 152 -3.66 -3.60 8.67
N VAL A 153 -2.95 -4.68 8.31
CA VAL A 153 -2.11 -4.70 7.10
C VAL A 153 -2.97 -4.55 5.84
N LEU A 154 -4.10 -5.27 5.75
CA LEU A 154 -5.03 -5.18 4.63
C LEU A 154 -5.52 -3.74 4.44
N PHE A 155 -5.87 -3.06 5.52
CA PHE A 155 -6.29 -1.67 5.48
C PHE A 155 -5.22 -0.74 4.90
N CYS A 156 -3.96 -0.86 5.34
CA CYS A 156 -2.85 -0.04 4.82
C CYS A 156 -2.67 -0.23 3.32
N ILE A 157 -2.71 -1.48 2.86
CA ILE A 157 -2.55 -1.84 1.46
C ILE A 157 -3.71 -1.30 0.63
N ILE A 158 -4.95 -1.49 1.07
CA ILE A 158 -6.13 -0.93 0.40
C ILE A 158 -6.05 0.60 0.34
N SER A 159 -5.67 1.25 1.43
CA SER A 159 -5.54 2.71 1.49
C SER A 159 -4.45 3.25 0.57
N TYR A 160 -3.38 2.50 0.34
CA TYR A 160 -2.33 2.83 -0.62
C TYR A 160 -2.79 2.65 -2.06
N PHE A 161 -3.35 1.48 -2.38
CA PHE A 161 -3.69 1.09 -3.75
C PHE A 161 -5.01 1.66 -4.24
N THR A 162 -5.92 2.04 -3.34
CA THR A 162 -7.23 2.61 -3.62
C THR A 162 -7.32 3.96 -2.90
N GLN A 163 -6.68 4.97 -3.45
CA GLN A 163 -6.53 6.28 -2.81
C GLN A 163 -7.87 6.96 -2.48
N GLU A 164 -8.94 6.63 -3.21
CA GLU A 164 -10.30 7.12 -2.94
C GLU A 164 -11.01 6.42 -1.76
N PHE A 165 -10.39 5.39 -1.16
CA PHE A 165 -10.94 4.65 -0.02
C PHE A 165 -11.17 5.54 1.19
N TYR A 166 -10.27 6.49 1.46
CA TYR A 166 -10.50 7.64 2.33
C TYR A 166 -10.58 8.94 1.53
N THR A 167 -11.50 9.83 1.90
CA THR A 167 -11.53 11.20 1.37
C THR A 167 -10.33 11.98 1.88
N ASP A 168 -9.97 13.03 1.17
CA ASP A 168 -8.91 13.94 1.61
C ASP A 168 -9.22 14.58 2.96
N PHE A 169 -10.50 14.80 3.27
CA PHE A 169 -10.93 15.24 4.60
C PHE A 169 -10.69 14.19 5.70
N GLU A 170 -10.99 12.92 5.42
CA GLU A 170 -10.72 11.81 6.35
C GLU A 170 -9.22 11.62 6.56
N LYS A 171 -8.42 11.71 5.49
CA LYS A 171 -6.95 11.67 5.55
C LYS A 171 -6.36 12.84 6.32
N SER A 172 -6.83 14.07 6.05
CA SER A 172 -6.36 15.28 6.75
C SER A 172 -6.70 15.23 8.24
N LYS A 173 -7.87 14.71 8.63
CA LYS A 173 -8.20 14.48 10.04
C LYS A 173 -7.22 13.52 10.72
N ILE A 174 -6.88 12.42 10.05
CA ILE A 174 -5.91 11.45 10.58
C ILE A 174 -4.52 12.11 10.65
N GLY A 175 -4.11 12.84 9.62
CA GLY A 175 -2.87 13.62 9.61
C GLY A 175 -2.76 14.60 10.77
N ASN A 176 -3.86 15.24 11.15
CA ASN A 176 -3.90 16.10 12.33
C ASN A 176 -3.71 15.34 13.65
N ILE A 177 -4.15 14.08 13.73
CA ILE A 177 -3.86 13.22 14.88
C ILE A 177 -2.36 12.86 14.87
N LEU A 178 -1.83 12.46 13.71
CA LEU A 178 -0.41 12.12 13.54
C LEU A 178 0.50 13.27 13.92
N SER A 179 0.15 14.52 13.60
CA SER A 179 0.98 15.69 13.91
C SER A 179 1.23 15.90 15.41
N ASN A 180 0.40 15.28 16.27
CA ASN A 180 0.50 15.35 17.72
C ASN A 180 1.19 14.13 18.37
N ILE A 181 1.46 13.08 17.60
CA ILE A 181 2.20 11.90 18.08
C ILE A 181 3.65 12.32 18.37
N LYS A 182 4.24 11.71 19.40
CA LYS A 182 5.63 11.91 19.80
C LYS A 182 6.32 10.56 19.83
N ASN A 183 7.62 10.55 19.55
CA ASN A 183 8.48 9.37 19.63
C ASN A 183 8.10 8.26 18.64
N ASN A 184 7.71 8.63 17.42
CA ASN A 184 7.43 7.68 16.35
C ASN A 184 8.25 8.08 15.13
N HIS A 185 9.22 7.25 14.75
CA HIS A 185 10.21 7.54 13.74
C HIS A 185 9.59 7.83 12.37
N VAL A 186 8.53 7.11 11.99
CA VAL A 186 7.83 7.34 10.71
C VAL A 186 7.19 8.73 10.71
N VAL A 187 6.47 9.07 11.77
CA VAL A 187 5.80 10.37 11.90
C VAL A 187 6.81 11.50 11.98
N ASP A 188 7.83 11.36 12.83
CA ASP A 188 8.86 12.38 13.05
C ASP A 188 9.63 12.66 11.74
N THR A 189 9.98 11.60 10.99
CA THR A 189 10.62 11.72 9.68
C THR A 189 9.74 12.47 8.67
N CYS A 190 8.48 12.06 8.53
CA CYS A 190 7.55 12.70 7.59
C CYS A 190 7.26 14.15 7.99
N LYS A 191 7.08 14.43 9.28
CA LYS A 191 6.79 15.76 9.81
C LYS A 191 7.97 16.70 9.61
N ALA A 192 9.19 16.27 9.93
CA ALA A 192 10.41 17.07 9.72
C ALA A 192 10.62 17.39 8.23
N LEU A 193 10.40 16.41 7.36
CA LEU A 193 10.43 16.60 5.91
C LEU A 193 9.42 17.66 5.45
N LEU A 194 8.17 17.59 5.91
CA LEU A 194 7.15 18.56 5.54
C LEU A 194 7.43 19.95 6.10
N GLN A 195 7.95 20.05 7.32
CA GLN A 195 8.36 21.33 7.91
C GLN A 195 9.48 22.01 7.11
N GLN A 196 10.43 21.23 6.58
CA GLN A 196 11.45 21.77 5.68
C GLN A 196 10.85 22.22 4.34
N VAL A 197 9.92 21.46 3.76
CA VAL A 197 9.20 21.90 2.55
C VAL A 197 8.48 23.23 2.81
N CYS A 198 7.85 23.37 3.98
CA CYS A 198 7.16 24.58 4.41
C CYS A 198 8.08 25.81 4.58
N SER A 199 9.40 25.63 4.65
CA SER A 199 10.33 26.77 4.72
C SER A 199 10.39 27.55 3.39
N LYS A 200 9.93 26.95 2.29
CA LYS A 200 9.91 27.56 0.95
C LYS A 200 8.51 27.64 0.36
N TYR A 201 7.68 26.63 0.60
CA TYR A 201 6.33 26.53 0.03
C TYR A 201 5.29 26.71 1.13
N SER A 202 4.38 27.66 0.95
CA SER A 202 3.26 27.83 1.89
C SER A 202 2.24 26.72 1.69
N LEU A 203 2.11 25.83 2.68
CA LEU A 203 1.07 24.81 2.72
C LEU A 203 0.04 25.20 3.78
N ASP A 204 -1.24 25.17 3.43
CA ASP A 204 -2.28 25.31 4.45
C ASP A 204 -2.31 24.08 5.37
N THR A 205 -2.92 24.24 6.55
CA THR A 205 -3.00 23.18 7.57
C THR A 205 -3.67 21.91 7.02
N PHE A 206 -4.66 22.07 6.13
CA PHE A 206 -5.38 20.96 5.54
C PHE A 206 -4.46 20.09 4.68
N THR A 207 -3.71 20.73 3.76
CA THR A 207 -2.78 20.11 2.82
C THR A 207 -1.59 19.52 3.55
N PHE A 208 -1.03 20.22 4.54
CA PHE A 208 0.04 19.70 5.39
C PHE A 208 -0.36 18.37 6.05
N ASN A 209 -1.53 18.34 6.69
CA ASN A 209 -2.02 17.12 7.36
C ASN A 209 -2.36 16.00 6.37
N LEU A 210 -2.96 16.33 5.22
CA LEU A 210 -3.22 15.38 4.15
C LEU A 210 -1.93 14.71 3.64
N MET A 211 -0.89 15.51 3.41
CA MET A 211 0.42 15.03 3.01
C MET A 211 1.07 14.20 4.12
N LEU A 212 0.96 14.59 5.38
CA LEU A 212 1.52 13.85 6.50
C LEU A 212 0.94 12.43 6.56
N TYR A 213 -0.39 12.29 6.47
CA TYR A 213 -1.03 10.97 6.37
C TYR A 213 -0.49 10.15 5.20
N THR A 214 -0.42 10.78 4.01
CA THR A 214 -0.06 10.09 2.77
C THR A 214 1.39 9.60 2.81
N LEU A 215 2.32 10.44 3.28
CA LEU A 215 3.73 10.07 3.41
C LEU A 215 3.92 8.95 4.45
N CYS A 216 3.25 9.03 5.61
CA CYS A 216 3.32 7.98 6.62
C CYS A 216 2.76 6.64 6.11
N ASN A 217 1.57 6.63 5.52
CA ASN A 217 0.99 5.39 4.98
C ASN A 217 1.88 4.80 3.86
N ASN A 218 2.42 5.65 2.99
CA ASN A 218 3.31 5.19 1.93
C ASN A 218 4.63 4.67 2.46
N MET A 219 5.21 5.28 3.51
CA MET A 219 6.40 4.73 4.16
C MET A 219 6.12 3.33 4.74
N ILE A 220 4.98 3.14 5.40
CA ILE A 220 4.56 1.83 5.93
C ILE A 220 4.44 0.80 4.79
N VAL A 221 3.68 1.12 3.74
CA VAL A 221 3.43 0.15 2.65
C VAL A 221 4.68 -0.12 1.82
N ILE A 222 5.46 0.92 1.50
CA ILE A 222 6.66 0.79 0.67
C ILE A 222 7.76 0.08 1.45
N HIS A 223 8.16 0.61 2.62
CA HIS A 223 9.30 0.09 3.38
C HIS A 223 8.92 -1.15 4.20
N TYR A 224 7.99 -0.99 5.15
CA TYR A 224 7.71 -2.01 6.17
C TYR A 224 6.93 -3.21 5.61
N LEU A 225 6.03 -2.98 4.66
CA LEU A 225 5.31 -4.04 3.95
C LEU A 225 6.01 -4.50 2.66
N LYS A 226 7.19 -3.95 2.35
CA LYS A 226 8.08 -4.38 1.25
C LYS A 226 7.53 -4.22 -0.17
N LEU A 227 6.58 -3.31 -0.39
CA LEU A 227 6.09 -3.05 -1.75
C LEU A 227 7.22 -2.61 -2.71
N TYR A 228 8.31 -2.02 -2.20
CA TYR A 228 9.46 -1.57 -3.00
C TYR A 228 10.02 -2.63 -3.95
N LYS A 229 9.93 -3.92 -3.59
CA LYS A 229 10.41 -5.05 -4.42
C LYS A 229 9.65 -5.22 -5.73
N PHE A 230 8.41 -4.75 -5.77
CA PHE A 230 7.54 -4.83 -6.94
C PHE A 230 7.39 -3.49 -7.67
N MET A 231 7.93 -2.42 -7.12
CA MET A 231 7.87 -1.10 -7.74
C MET A 231 8.89 -0.98 -8.86
N TYR A 232 8.53 -0.31 -9.94
CA TYR A 232 9.47 0.12 -10.98
C TYR A 232 9.98 1.55 -10.70
N LEU A 233 11.28 1.81 -10.91
CA LEU A 233 11.81 3.19 -10.83
C LEU A 233 11.58 3.82 -12.20
N LYS A 234 10.61 4.72 -12.29
CA LYS A 234 10.51 5.61 -13.45
C LYS A 234 11.22 6.90 -13.12
N GLU A 235 12.15 7.33 -13.96
CA GLU A 235 12.72 8.67 -13.84
C GLU A 235 11.63 9.71 -14.07
N ASN A 236 11.22 10.36 -12.99
CA ASN A 236 10.23 11.42 -13.05
C ASN A 236 10.91 12.71 -13.49
N HIS A 237 10.70 13.04 -14.76
CA HIS A 237 11.02 14.36 -15.28
C HIS A 237 9.85 15.28 -14.97
N TYR A 238 10.07 16.23 -14.07
CA TYR A 238 9.09 17.25 -13.76
C TYR A 238 9.42 18.53 -14.52
N TYR A 239 8.45 19.00 -15.30
CA TYR A 239 8.53 20.25 -16.06
C TYR A 239 7.58 21.26 -15.40
N GLY A 240 8.11 22.19 -14.62
CA GLY A 240 7.32 23.24 -13.96
C GLY A 240 8.16 24.17 -13.09
N SER A 241 7.51 25.14 -12.44
CA SER A 241 8.15 26.18 -11.61
C SER A 241 8.64 25.69 -10.24
N VAL A 242 8.36 24.44 -9.88
CA VAL A 242 8.78 23.83 -8.62
C VAL A 242 10.29 23.62 -8.61
N ASP A 243 10.94 24.03 -7.53
CA ASP A 243 12.36 23.78 -7.28
C ASP A 243 12.54 22.31 -6.87
N THR A 244 12.68 21.48 -7.89
CA THR A 244 12.86 20.03 -7.71
C THR A 244 14.14 19.69 -6.97
N LYS A 245 15.18 20.54 -7.03
CA LYS A 245 16.43 20.33 -6.32
C LYS A 245 16.23 20.54 -4.82
N PHE A 246 15.53 21.60 -4.43
CA PHE A 246 15.17 21.84 -3.04
C PHE A 246 14.36 20.69 -2.45
N ILE A 247 13.31 20.22 -3.13
CA ILE A 247 12.49 19.10 -2.63
C ILE A 247 13.32 17.83 -2.48
N LYS A 248 14.17 17.50 -3.46
CA LYS A 248 15.06 16.34 -3.37
C LYS A 248 16.02 16.45 -2.18
N GLN A 249 16.56 17.64 -1.90
CA GLN A 249 17.41 17.88 -0.74
C GLN A 249 16.66 17.70 0.57
N CYS A 250 15.43 18.22 0.70
CA CYS A 250 14.60 17.98 1.88
C CYS A 250 14.36 16.48 2.09
N ILE A 251 14.07 15.73 1.03
CA ILE A 251 13.88 14.27 1.13
C ILE A 251 15.17 13.59 1.60
N ASP A 252 16.31 13.94 1.01
CA ASP A 252 17.61 13.32 1.33
C ASP A 252 18.03 13.58 2.78
N LEU A 253 17.79 14.79 3.29
CA LEU A 253 18.09 15.16 4.67
C LEU A 253 17.26 14.39 5.70
N ASN A 254 16.00 14.08 5.39
CA ASN A 254 15.10 13.43 6.34
C ASN A 254 15.05 11.90 6.18
N LEU A 255 15.39 11.36 5.00
CA LEU A 255 15.47 9.91 4.77
C LEU A 255 16.88 9.34 4.94
N THR A 256 17.76 10.00 5.69
CA THR A 256 19.17 9.59 5.88
C THR A 256 19.31 8.15 6.39
N TYR A 257 18.47 7.74 7.35
CA TYR A 257 18.43 6.36 7.87
C TYR A 257 18.19 5.30 6.78
N PHE A 258 17.43 5.67 5.74
CA PHE A 258 17.06 4.76 4.67
C PHE A 258 18.11 4.70 3.55
N THR A 259 19.08 5.60 3.48
CA THR A 259 20.03 5.70 2.34
C THR A 259 20.80 4.42 2.01
N SER A 260 21.04 3.56 3.00
CA SER A 260 21.70 2.25 2.83
C SER A 260 20.75 1.10 2.48
N LYS A 261 19.43 1.34 2.48
CA LYS A 261 18.39 0.34 2.25
C LYS A 261 18.03 0.26 0.76
N GLU A 262 17.69 -0.94 0.32
CA GLU A 262 17.33 -1.23 -1.08
C GLU A 262 16.12 -0.42 -1.58
N ASP A 263 15.25 0.01 -0.67
CA ASP A 263 14.00 0.70 -0.98
C ASP A 263 14.13 2.22 -1.08
N TYR A 264 15.27 2.79 -0.67
CA TYR A 264 15.50 4.24 -0.59
C TYR A 264 15.13 4.98 -1.87
N ALA A 265 15.60 4.50 -3.02
CA ALA A 265 15.33 5.15 -4.30
C ALA A 265 13.82 5.16 -4.64
N LYS A 266 13.09 4.09 -4.29
CA LYS A 266 11.64 3.97 -4.51
C LYS A 266 10.89 4.92 -3.58
N LEU A 267 11.28 4.95 -2.31
CA LEU A 267 10.69 5.81 -1.30
C LEU A 267 10.93 7.28 -1.63
N LYS A 268 12.16 7.65 -1.97
CA LYS A 268 12.54 9.00 -2.43
C LYS A 268 11.73 9.42 -3.65
N SER A 269 11.62 8.55 -4.66
CA SER A 269 10.83 8.84 -5.86
C SER A 269 9.34 9.04 -5.55
N ASN A 270 8.79 8.21 -4.66
CA ASN A 270 7.38 8.31 -4.25
C ASN A 270 7.12 9.61 -3.47
N PHE A 271 7.96 9.93 -2.49
CA PHE A 271 7.85 11.15 -1.70
C PHE A 271 8.00 12.39 -2.56
N PHE A 272 8.95 12.37 -3.50
CA PHE A 272 9.14 13.44 -4.47
C PHE A 272 7.87 13.67 -5.31
N GLN A 273 7.26 12.61 -5.84
CA GLN A 273 6.01 12.73 -6.62
C GLN A 273 4.89 13.38 -5.81
N ILE A 274 4.68 12.94 -4.57
CA ILE A 274 3.62 13.46 -3.68
C ILE A 274 3.85 14.93 -3.35
N ILE A 275 5.07 15.29 -2.92
CA ILE A 275 5.35 16.66 -2.51
C ILE A 275 5.26 17.60 -3.71
N VAL A 276 5.82 17.21 -4.85
CA VAL A 276 5.78 18.04 -6.05
C VAL A 276 4.35 18.22 -6.54
N SER A 277 3.51 17.18 -6.56
CA SER A 277 2.13 17.31 -7.02
C SER A 277 1.34 18.32 -6.18
N GLU A 278 1.48 18.27 -4.85
CA GLU A 278 0.78 19.18 -3.95
C GLU A 278 1.32 20.60 -4.03
N VAL A 279 2.65 20.77 -4.04
CA VAL A 279 3.30 22.08 -4.13
C VAL A 279 3.00 22.78 -5.47
N SER A 280 2.84 22.01 -6.55
CA SER A 280 2.48 22.53 -7.88
C SER A 280 1.04 23.05 -7.93
N LEU A 281 0.15 22.50 -7.10
CA LEU A 281 -1.25 22.91 -7.00
C LEU A 281 -1.41 24.15 -6.11
N VAL A 282 -0.41 24.47 -5.27
CA VAL A 282 -0.34 25.75 -4.56
C VAL A 282 -0.10 26.86 -5.60
N PRO A 283 -1.04 27.80 -5.77
CA PRO A 283 -1.11 28.64 -6.96
C PRO A 283 0.11 29.56 -7.05
N THR A 284 1.04 29.22 -7.93
CA THR A 284 1.94 30.18 -8.57
C THR A 284 1.72 30.09 -10.08
N VAL A 285 0.64 30.76 -10.52
CA VAL A 285 0.24 31.00 -11.91
C VAL A 285 -0.14 29.74 -12.70
N LYS A 286 -1.40 29.69 -13.15
CA LYS A 286 -2.01 28.61 -13.93
C LYS A 286 -1.30 28.39 -15.26
N ILE A 287 -0.77 27.18 -15.48
CA ILE A 287 -0.68 26.54 -16.81
C ILE A 287 -0.99 25.04 -16.63
N TYR A 288 -2.01 24.54 -17.34
CA TYR A 288 -2.45 23.15 -17.38
C TYR A 288 -1.39 22.25 -18.05
N ILE A 289 -1.04 21.11 -17.45
CA ILE A 289 -0.45 19.97 -18.18
C ILE A 289 -0.98 18.63 -17.62
N GLU A 290 -1.45 17.81 -18.56
CA GLU A 290 -2.27 16.60 -18.49
C GLU A 290 -1.49 15.31 -18.16
N PHE A 291 -0.62 15.28 -17.13
CA PHE A 291 0.25 14.09 -16.89
C PHE A 291 0.55 13.70 -15.42
N PHE A 292 -0.37 13.87 -14.47
CA PHE A 292 -0.15 13.38 -13.08
C PHE A 292 -1.31 12.54 -12.52
N GLN A 293 -0.94 11.57 -11.68
CA GLN A 293 -1.74 10.45 -11.13
C GLN A 293 -3.13 10.88 -10.66
N GLN A 294 -4.10 10.79 -11.57
CA GLN A 294 -5.52 10.77 -11.28
C GLN A 294 -6.09 9.43 -11.77
N PRO A 295 -7.22 8.95 -11.20
CA PRO A 295 -7.92 7.79 -11.75
C PRO A 295 -8.25 8.04 -13.23
N GLU A 296 -7.97 7.06 -14.09
CA GLU A 296 -8.07 7.14 -15.57
C GLU A 296 -9.42 7.66 -16.10
N TYR A 297 -10.48 7.65 -15.29
CA TYR A 297 -11.85 8.02 -15.68
C TYR A 297 -12.29 9.45 -15.30
N LYS A 298 -11.43 10.26 -14.65
CA LYS A 298 -11.72 11.70 -14.46
C LYS A 298 -11.33 12.48 -15.72
N SER A 299 -12.11 12.34 -16.78
CA SER A 299 -12.15 13.31 -17.87
C SER A 299 -12.74 14.63 -17.35
N PHE A 300 -11.96 15.71 -17.40
CA PHE A 300 -12.40 17.04 -16.98
C PHE A 300 -13.43 17.61 -17.95
N ILE A 301 -14.70 17.69 -17.51
CA ILE A 301 -15.51 18.89 -17.69
C ILE A 301 -16.22 19.14 -16.36
N LYS A 302 -15.65 19.99 -15.52
CA LYS A 302 -16.43 20.80 -14.57
C LYS A 302 -16.39 22.22 -15.10
N ASN A 303 -17.33 22.53 -15.99
CA ASN A 303 -17.74 23.90 -16.19
C ASN A 303 -18.30 24.39 -14.85
N THR A 304 -17.89 25.61 -14.46
CA THR A 304 -18.74 26.48 -13.65
C THR A 304 -20.14 26.56 -14.24
#